data_AF-A0A821JMK8-F1
#
_entry.id   AF-A0A821JMK8-F1
#
_cell.length_a   1.000
_cell.length_b   1.000
_cell.length_c   1.000
_cell.angle_alpha   90.00
_cell.angle_beta   90.00
_cell.angle_gamma   90.00
#
_symmetry.space_group_name_H-M   'P 1'
#
loop_
_entity.id
_entity.type
_entity.pdbx_description
1 polymer ?
#
loop_
_entity_poly.entity_id
_entity_poly.type
_entity_poly.pdbx_seq_one_letter_code
_entity_poly.pdbx_strand_id
1 'polypeptide(L)'
;VLLTFVGNLNKHTFEPVRSILHPIFRNPNQCPISSTFFVNDNFTDYCLVQRLFDNHNEIAMTTSSNKCPLMNCYDENNWNRWGENNWKREIRQQRINLIEKSSIHRSHIKGFRVPHLQIDDNRHFEPIRNLHFHYDSSMLFKSSKYIWPFTLDYSFNQIDCINCNESSKTIETLWQFPLHEWAYPNSNFIFFAILE
;
A
#
# COMPACT_ATOMS: atom_id res chain seq x y z
N VAL A 1 7.04 8.50 12.15
CA VAL A 1 5.83 8.73 11.30
C VAL A 1 6.08 8.12 9.93
N LEU A 2 5.10 7.42 9.31
CA LEU A 2 5.22 6.94 7.93
C LEU A 2 4.34 7.79 7.00
N LEU A 3 4.99 8.63 6.18
CA LEU A 3 4.29 9.34 5.11
C LEU A 3 4.16 8.41 3.90
N THR A 4 2.92 8.14 3.48
CA THR A 4 2.67 7.23 2.36
C THR A 4 1.72 7.85 1.34
N PHE A 5 1.98 7.61 0.06
CA PHE A 5 1.13 8.03 -1.06
C PHE A 5 0.73 6.80 -1.87
N VAL A 6 -0.51 6.76 -2.36
CA VAL A 6 -1.03 5.64 -3.14
C VAL A 6 -1.57 6.15 -4.47
N GLY A 7 -1.29 5.43 -5.55
CA GLY A 7 -1.82 5.71 -6.87
C GLY A 7 -0.74 5.98 -7.91
N ASN A 8 -1.14 6.64 -8.99
CA ASN A 8 -0.29 6.84 -10.14
C ASN A 8 0.67 8.01 -9.90
N LEU A 9 1.92 7.85 -10.32
CA LEU A 9 2.94 8.88 -10.17
C LEU A 9 3.20 9.55 -11.50
N ASN A 10 2.78 10.79 -11.63
CA ASN A 10 3.13 11.64 -12.76
C ASN A 10 3.31 13.07 -12.26
N LYS A 11 3.66 13.97 -13.19
CA LYS A 11 3.84 15.39 -12.86
C LYS A 11 2.66 15.95 -12.05
N HIS A 12 1.43 15.74 -12.50
CA HIS A 12 0.24 16.30 -11.84
C HIS A 12 0.03 15.77 -10.43
N THR A 13 0.18 14.46 -10.21
CA THR A 13 -0.01 13.86 -8.88
C THR A 13 1.14 14.16 -7.93
N PHE A 14 2.34 14.40 -8.46
CA PHE A 14 3.54 14.64 -7.66
C PHE A 14 3.81 16.11 -7.31
N GLU A 15 3.38 17.08 -8.13
CA GLU A 15 3.56 18.52 -7.81
C GLU A 15 3.17 18.89 -6.36
N PRO A 16 1.99 18.50 -5.82
CA PRO A 16 1.64 18.83 -4.44
C PRO A 16 2.51 18.11 -3.40
N VAL A 17 3.03 16.93 -3.73
CA VAL A 17 3.89 16.13 -2.83
C VAL A 17 5.32 16.67 -2.79
N ARG A 18 5.77 17.30 -3.88
CA ARG A 18 7.14 17.81 -4.04
C ARG A 18 7.53 18.81 -2.96
N SER A 19 6.62 19.69 -2.55
CA SER A 19 6.88 20.68 -1.50
C SER A 19 7.02 20.03 -0.12
N ILE A 20 6.25 18.97 0.14
CA ILE A 20 6.30 18.20 1.38
C ILE A 20 7.67 17.53 1.51
N LEU A 21 8.15 16.89 0.44
CA LEU A 21 9.43 16.17 0.41
C LEU A 21 10.65 17.08 0.13
N HIS A 22 10.53 18.39 0.37
CA HIS A 22 11.64 19.30 0.15
C HIS A 22 12.81 18.99 1.12
N PRO A 23 14.08 18.93 0.67
CA PRO A 23 15.23 18.54 1.51
C PRO A 23 15.56 19.47 2.70
N ILE A 24 14.81 20.57 2.84
CA ILE A 24 14.86 21.44 4.02
C ILE A 24 14.22 20.78 5.23
N PHE A 25 13.20 19.93 5.01
CA PHE A 25 12.58 19.14 6.07
C PHE A 25 13.45 17.94 6.35
N ARG A 26 13.97 17.88 7.58
CA ARG A 26 14.94 16.88 8.02
C ARG A 26 14.46 16.21 9.29
N ASN A 27 14.76 14.92 9.40
CA ASN A 27 14.62 14.16 10.63
C ASN A 27 15.65 14.62 11.68
N PRO A 28 15.50 14.28 12.97
CA PRO A 28 16.47 14.63 14.01
C PRO A 28 17.90 14.15 13.73
N ASN A 29 18.06 13.11 12.93
CA ASN A 29 19.36 12.62 12.46
C ASN A 29 19.95 13.43 11.28
N GLN A 30 19.35 14.57 10.94
CA GLN A 30 19.72 15.47 9.85
C GLN A 30 19.56 14.92 8.43
N CYS A 31 19.05 13.69 8.25
CA CYS A 31 18.67 13.19 6.92
C CYS A 31 17.39 13.89 6.44
N PRO A 32 17.25 14.17 5.14
CA PRO A 32 15.96 14.58 4.57
C PRO A 32 14.85 13.60 4.92
N ILE A 33 13.62 14.09 5.06
CA ILE A 33 12.47 13.19 5.21
C ILE A 33 12.29 12.32 3.96
N SER A 34 11.77 11.11 4.17
CA SER A 34 11.46 10.16 3.11
C SER A 34 10.00 9.70 3.22
N SER A 35 9.49 9.13 2.15
CA SER A 35 8.13 8.60 2.08
C SER A 35 8.09 7.25 1.36
N THR A 36 6.95 6.57 1.48
CA THR A 36 6.67 5.33 0.73
C THR A 36 5.59 5.59 -0.31
N PHE A 37 5.85 5.21 -1.56
CA PHE A 37 4.88 5.32 -2.65
C PHE A 37 4.36 3.94 -3.03
N PHE A 38 3.05 3.70 -2.93
CA PHE A 38 2.38 2.51 -3.44
C PHE A 38 1.87 2.77 -4.85
N VAL A 39 2.66 2.37 -5.84
CA VAL A 39 2.51 2.79 -7.23
C VAL A 39 1.69 1.80 -8.05
N ASN A 40 0.79 2.29 -8.91
CA ASN A 40 0.13 1.52 -9.97
C ASN A 40 0.69 1.85 -11.37
N ASP A 41 0.30 1.11 -12.40
CA ASP A 41 0.82 1.31 -13.76
C ASP A 41 0.15 2.46 -14.50
N ASN A 42 -1.19 2.45 -14.52
CA ASN A 42 -1.97 3.39 -15.30
C ASN A 42 -1.56 4.85 -15.03
N PHE A 43 -1.14 5.55 -16.07
CA PHE A 43 -0.72 6.96 -16.06
C PHE A 43 0.50 7.27 -15.17
N THR A 44 1.32 6.28 -14.86
CA THR A 44 2.58 6.45 -14.13
C THR A 44 3.75 6.73 -15.06
N ASP A 45 4.52 7.77 -14.75
CA ASP A 45 5.83 8.07 -15.28
C ASP A 45 6.90 7.30 -14.48
N TYR A 46 7.44 6.24 -15.06
CA TYR A 46 8.45 5.41 -14.40
C TYR A 46 9.82 6.08 -14.27
N CYS A 47 10.10 7.16 -15.04
CA CYS A 47 11.30 7.97 -14.79
C CYS A 47 11.17 8.74 -13.47
N LEU A 48 9.96 9.21 -13.15
CA LEU A 48 9.68 9.82 -11.84
C LEU A 48 9.76 8.77 -10.71
N VAL A 49 9.25 7.56 -10.92
CA VAL A 49 9.39 6.45 -9.96
C VAL A 49 10.86 6.19 -9.65
N GLN A 50 11.70 6.06 -10.68
CA GLN A 50 13.13 5.85 -10.51
C GLN A 50 13.77 7.03 -9.75
N ARG A 51 13.47 8.27 -10.12
CA ARG A 51 13.99 9.46 -9.44
C ARG A 51 13.59 9.52 -7.96
N LEU A 52 12.39 9.09 -7.61
CA LEU A 52 11.95 9.04 -6.21
C LEU A 52 12.73 8.00 -5.42
N PHE A 53 12.96 6.83 -6.00
CA PHE A 53 13.81 5.78 -5.44
C PHE A 53 15.25 6.25 -5.23
N ASP A 54 15.85 6.89 -6.24
CA ASP A 54 17.20 7.45 -6.17
C ASP A 54 17.32 8.53 -5.09
N ASN A 55 16.22 9.23 -4.78
CA ASN A 55 16.12 10.18 -3.67
C ASN A 55 15.71 9.54 -2.34
N HIS A 56 16.02 8.26 -2.13
CA HIS A 56 15.82 7.52 -0.88
C HIS A 56 14.35 7.38 -0.43
N ASN A 57 13.38 7.49 -1.33
CA ASN A 57 12.00 7.10 -1.04
C ASN A 57 11.82 5.60 -1.29
N GLU A 58 10.92 4.99 -0.54
CA GLU A 58 10.53 3.61 -0.79
C GLU A 58 9.52 3.53 -1.94
N ILE A 59 9.76 2.61 -2.87
CA ILE A 59 8.80 2.27 -3.91
C ILE A 59 8.18 0.91 -3.57
N ALA A 60 6.93 0.95 -3.14
CA ALA A 60 6.04 -0.18 -2.93
C ALA A 60 5.00 -0.21 -4.06
N MET A 61 4.08 -1.17 -4.02
CA MET A 61 3.07 -1.29 -5.08
C MET A 61 1.66 -1.55 -4.59
N THR A 62 0.70 -1.06 -5.38
CA THR A 62 -0.68 -1.54 -5.41
C THR A 62 -0.88 -2.41 -6.65
N THR A 63 -2.10 -2.73 -7.06
CA THR A 63 -2.37 -3.47 -8.30
C THR A 63 -2.08 -2.63 -9.55
N SER A 64 -1.82 -3.28 -10.69
CA SER A 64 -1.46 -2.58 -11.93
C SER A 64 -2.52 -1.57 -12.36
N SER A 65 -3.79 -1.97 -12.34
CA SER A 65 -4.89 -1.09 -12.77
C SER A 65 -5.37 -0.14 -11.68
N ASN A 66 -5.00 -0.36 -10.41
CA ASN A 66 -5.57 0.27 -9.22
C ASN A 66 -7.11 0.27 -9.19
N LYS A 67 -7.73 -0.76 -9.79
CA LYS A 67 -9.19 -0.90 -9.78
C LYS A 67 -9.60 -1.57 -8.48
N CYS A 68 -10.80 -1.24 -8.04
CA CYS A 68 -11.39 -1.75 -6.82
C CYS A 68 -11.76 -3.22 -6.99
N PRO A 69 -11.16 -4.17 -6.27
CA PRO A 69 -11.27 -5.60 -6.56
C PRO A 69 -12.62 -6.22 -6.13
N LEU A 70 -13.27 -5.69 -5.11
CA LEU A 70 -14.47 -6.29 -4.52
C LEU A 70 -15.77 -5.71 -5.07
N MET A 71 -15.78 -4.40 -5.31
CA MET A 71 -16.90 -3.63 -5.87
C MET A 71 -16.33 -2.52 -6.72
N ASN A 72 -17.06 -2.05 -7.74
CA ASN A 72 -16.61 -0.90 -8.52
C ASN A 72 -16.77 0.38 -7.71
N CYS A 73 -15.68 1.13 -7.53
CA CYS A 73 -15.70 2.38 -6.78
C CYS A 73 -16.47 3.53 -7.45
N TYR A 74 -16.89 3.36 -8.71
CA TYR A 74 -17.60 4.37 -9.48
C TYR A 74 -19.02 3.94 -9.90
N ASP A 75 -19.31 2.64 -9.91
CA ASP A 75 -20.63 2.09 -10.27
C ASP A 75 -20.83 0.68 -9.70
N GLU A 76 -21.38 0.61 -8.49
CA GLU A 76 -21.62 -0.63 -7.74
C GLU A 76 -22.48 -1.66 -8.49
N ASN A 77 -23.30 -1.22 -9.47
CA ASN A 77 -24.25 -2.07 -10.18
C ASN A 77 -23.67 -2.74 -11.43
N ASN A 78 -22.48 -2.33 -11.88
CA ASN A 78 -21.86 -2.84 -13.09
C ASN A 78 -20.41 -3.26 -12.83
N TRP A 79 -20.27 -4.37 -12.09
CA TRP A 79 -18.99 -4.89 -11.63
C TRP A 79 -18.98 -6.41 -11.48
N ASN A 80 -17.83 -7.01 -11.78
CA ASN A 80 -17.53 -8.39 -11.43
C ASN A 80 -16.40 -8.44 -10.41
N ARG A 81 -16.70 -8.95 -9.20
CA ARG A 81 -15.70 -9.21 -8.15
C ARG A 81 -14.54 -9.99 -8.74
N TRP A 82 -13.33 -9.60 -8.37
CA TRP A 82 -12.11 -10.27 -8.81
C TRP A 82 -12.05 -11.70 -8.31
N GLY A 83 -11.75 -12.63 -9.22
CA GLY A 83 -11.32 -13.97 -8.87
C GLY A 83 -9.81 -14.01 -8.58
N GLU A 84 -9.33 -15.18 -8.18
CA GLU A 84 -7.90 -15.41 -7.91
C GLU A 84 -7.00 -15.06 -9.09
N ASN A 85 -7.43 -15.38 -10.32
CA ASN A 85 -6.66 -15.08 -11.53
C ASN A 85 -6.56 -13.58 -11.78
N ASN A 86 -7.57 -12.79 -11.42
CA ASN A 86 -7.51 -11.34 -11.52
C ASN A 86 -6.43 -10.80 -10.56
N TRP A 87 -6.46 -11.21 -9.29
CA TRP A 87 -5.45 -10.84 -8.29
C TRP A 87 -4.03 -11.22 -8.69
N LYS A 88 -3.82 -12.49 -9.07
CA LYS A 88 -2.50 -13.00 -9.51
C LYS A 88 -1.97 -12.19 -10.69
N ARG A 89 -2.82 -11.92 -11.69
CA ARG A 89 -2.44 -11.14 -12.88
C ARG A 89 -2.07 -9.70 -12.52
N GLU A 90 -2.92 -9.02 -11.75
CA GLU A 90 -2.76 -7.60 -11.44
C GLU A 90 -1.55 -7.30 -10.55
N ILE A 91 -1.28 -8.17 -9.56
CA ILE A 91 -0.11 -8.05 -8.69
C ILE A 91 1.16 -8.43 -9.47
N ARG A 92 1.14 -9.54 -10.22
CA ARG A 92 2.32 -9.94 -11.01
C ARG A 92 2.68 -8.89 -12.05
N GLN A 93 1.69 -8.35 -12.76
CA GLN A 93 1.91 -7.35 -13.80
C GLN A 93 2.55 -6.09 -13.22
N GLN A 94 2.06 -5.58 -12.08
CA GLN A 94 2.64 -4.37 -11.52
C GLN A 94 4.07 -4.58 -11.02
N ARG A 95 4.38 -5.75 -10.46
CA ARG A 95 5.75 -6.08 -10.07
C ARG A 95 6.69 -6.08 -11.28
N ILE A 96 6.26 -6.67 -12.40
CA ILE A 96 7.01 -6.66 -13.66
C ILE A 96 7.20 -5.22 -14.17
N ASN A 97 6.11 -4.43 -14.20
CA ASN A 97 6.18 -3.05 -14.67
C ASN A 97 7.20 -2.21 -13.89
N LEU A 98 7.19 -2.30 -12.55
CA LEU A 98 8.17 -1.57 -11.73
C LEU A 98 9.61 -2.00 -12.03
N ILE A 99 9.88 -3.30 -12.13
CA ILE A 99 11.22 -3.82 -12.42
C ILE A 99 11.70 -3.37 -13.80
N GLU A 100 10.88 -3.56 -14.83
CA GLU A 100 11.28 -3.36 -16.21
C GLU A 100 11.26 -1.87 -16.62
N LYS A 101 10.33 -1.08 -16.07
CA LYS A 101 10.14 0.32 -16.49
C LYS A 101 10.86 1.35 -15.61
N SER A 102 11.17 1.06 -14.35
CA SER A 102 11.90 1.99 -13.45
C SER A 102 13.34 1.59 -13.12
N SER A 103 13.86 0.50 -13.70
CA SER A 103 15.21 -0.04 -13.42
C SER A 103 15.48 -0.35 -11.93
N ILE A 104 14.45 -0.41 -11.08
CA ILE A 104 14.57 -0.77 -9.67
C ILE A 104 14.71 -2.28 -9.56
N HIS A 105 15.78 -2.75 -8.93
CA HIS A 105 15.98 -4.18 -8.73
C HIS A 105 14.87 -4.77 -7.84
N ARG A 106 14.37 -5.95 -8.22
CA ARG A 106 13.25 -6.65 -7.57
C ARG A 106 13.34 -6.78 -6.05
N SER A 107 14.57 -6.82 -5.49
CA SER A 107 14.79 -6.90 -4.04
C SER A 107 14.38 -5.64 -3.27
N HIS A 108 14.17 -4.52 -3.95
CA HIS A 108 13.73 -3.26 -3.34
C HIS A 108 12.21 -3.09 -3.35
N ILE A 109 11.48 -3.90 -4.12
CA ILE A 109 10.01 -3.88 -4.16
C ILE A 109 9.48 -4.84 -3.10
N LYS A 110 9.29 -4.31 -1.89
CA LYS A 110 9.03 -5.09 -0.66
C LYS A 110 7.62 -4.92 -0.09
N GLY A 111 6.98 -3.79 -0.38
CA GLY A 111 5.68 -3.43 0.18
C GLY A 111 4.51 -3.62 -0.78
N PHE A 112 3.37 -4.00 -0.22
CA PHE A 112 2.10 -4.03 -0.93
C PHE A 112 0.99 -3.30 -0.17
N ARG A 113 0.05 -2.69 -0.89
CA ARG A 113 -1.22 -2.18 -0.35
C ARG A 113 -2.33 -2.43 -1.35
N VAL A 114 -3.43 -3.03 -0.91
CA VAL A 114 -4.60 -3.29 -1.77
C VAL A 114 -5.25 -1.97 -2.22
N PRO A 115 -5.79 -1.91 -3.45
CA PRO A 115 -6.56 -0.76 -3.91
C PRO A 115 -7.73 -0.48 -3.00
N HIS A 116 -7.90 0.79 -2.62
CA HIS A 116 -9.05 1.27 -1.83
C HIS A 116 -9.27 0.52 -0.51
N LEU A 117 -8.21 -0.10 0.04
CA LEU A 117 -8.27 -0.89 1.27
C LEU A 117 -9.32 -2.03 1.22
N GLN A 118 -9.64 -2.52 0.01
CA GLN A 118 -10.54 -3.65 -0.21
C GLN A 118 -9.79 -4.99 -0.09
N ILE A 119 -9.68 -5.49 1.14
CA ILE A 119 -9.02 -6.75 1.49
C ILE A 119 -9.85 -7.94 1.00
N ASP A 120 -9.22 -8.85 0.25
CA ASP A 120 -9.85 -10.09 -0.26
C ASP A 120 -9.16 -11.34 0.28
N ASP A 121 -8.84 -11.33 1.59
CA ASP A 121 -8.22 -12.43 2.32
C ASP A 121 -7.10 -13.14 1.54
N ASN A 122 -7.10 -14.47 1.52
CA ASN A 122 -6.08 -15.28 0.87
C ASN A 122 -5.93 -14.97 -0.63
N ARG A 123 -6.98 -14.46 -1.31
CA ARG A 123 -6.90 -14.23 -2.76
C ARG A 123 -5.88 -13.16 -3.13
N HIS A 124 -5.63 -12.19 -2.25
CA HIS A 124 -4.56 -11.22 -2.44
C HIS A 124 -3.31 -11.54 -1.63
N PHE A 125 -3.45 -12.07 -0.41
CA PHE A 125 -2.30 -12.42 0.42
C PHE A 125 -1.43 -13.55 -0.18
N GLU A 126 -2.03 -14.56 -0.81
CA GLU A 126 -1.27 -15.65 -1.44
C GLU A 126 -0.34 -15.15 -2.58
N PRO A 127 -0.82 -14.37 -3.57
CA PRO A 127 0.08 -13.77 -4.57
C PRO A 127 1.22 -12.94 -3.98
N ILE A 128 0.94 -12.16 -2.92
CA ILE A 128 1.92 -11.30 -2.24
C ILE A 128 2.98 -12.17 -1.55
N ARG A 129 2.56 -13.20 -0.81
CA ARG A 129 3.45 -14.19 -0.20
C ARG A 129 4.31 -14.90 -1.24
N ASN A 130 3.69 -15.40 -2.32
CA ASN A 130 4.39 -16.13 -3.40
C ASN A 130 5.43 -15.27 -4.13
N LEU A 131 5.22 -13.94 -4.15
CA LEU A 131 6.17 -12.97 -4.72
C LEU A 131 7.19 -12.45 -3.70
N HIS A 132 7.19 -13.00 -2.48
CA HIS A 132 8.13 -12.69 -1.40
C HIS A 132 8.13 -11.20 -1.01
N PHE A 133 6.95 -10.59 -0.97
CA PHE A 133 6.79 -9.29 -0.33
C PHE A 133 7.07 -9.42 1.17
N HIS A 134 7.66 -8.38 1.74
CA HIS A 134 8.01 -8.36 3.15
C HIS A 134 6.82 -7.92 4.00
N TYR A 135 6.01 -7.00 3.48
CA TYR A 135 4.90 -6.45 4.23
C TYR A 135 3.69 -6.08 3.35
N ASP A 136 2.52 -6.15 3.98
CA ASP A 136 1.27 -5.56 3.53
C ASP A 136 0.90 -4.37 4.43
N SER A 137 0.30 -3.32 3.86
CA SER A 137 -0.22 -2.16 4.60
C SER A 137 -1.66 -1.85 4.20
N SER A 138 -2.52 -2.85 4.27
CA SER A 138 -3.93 -2.79 3.85
C SER A 138 -4.93 -2.83 5.01
N MET A 139 -4.57 -3.44 6.14
CA MET A 139 -5.47 -3.59 7.30
C MET A 139 -5.64 -2.27 8.04
N LEU A 140 -6.89 -1.87 8.23
CA LEU A 140 -7.30 -0.67 8.93
C LEU A 140 -7.85 -1.03 10.31
N PHE A 141 -7.32 -0.39 11.34
CA PHE A 141 -7.69 -0.60 12.73
C PHE A 141 -8.33 0.63 13.34
N LYS A 142 -9.23 0.39 14.30
CA LYS A 142 -9.93 1.44 15.06
C LYS A 142 -8.95 2.31 15.84
N SER A 143 -9.25 3.60 15.93
CA SER A 143 -8.46 4.58 16.69
C SER A 143 -8.43 4.32 18.20
N SER A 144 -9.34 3.48 18.72
CA SER A 144 -9.38 3.10 20.14
C SER A 144 -8.19 2.25 20.58
N LYS A 145 -7.42 1.69 19.63
CA LYS A 145 -6.27 0.84 19.92
C LYS A 145 -5.19 0.97 18.86
N TYR A 146 -4.07 1.57 19.24
CA TYR A 146 -2.87 1.56 18.42
C TYR A 146 -2.21 0.19 18.46
N ILE A 147 -1.94 -0.36 17.28
CA ILE A 147 -1.37 -1.68 17.07
C ILE A 147 -0.03 -1.48 16.36
N TRP A 148 1.02 -2.03 16.94
CA TRP A 148 2.34 -2.05 16.31
C TRP A 148 2.36 -3.03 15.13
N PRO A 149 3.26 -2.84 14.14
CA PRO A 149 3.46 -3.83 13.10
C PRO A 149 3.67 -5.22 13.69
N PHE A 150 3.04 -6.22 13.07
CA PHE A 150 3.03 -7.60 13.54
C PHE A 150 3.09 -8.55 12.34
N THR A 151 3.48 -9.80 12.54
CA THR A 151 3.43 -10.80 11.47
C THR A 151 2.08 -11.51 11.46
N LEU A 152 1.64 -11.93 10.28
CA LEU A 152 0.44 -12.77 10.12
C LEU A 152 0.70 -14.26 10.42
N ASP A 153 1.77 -14.56 11.18
CA ASP A 153 2.10 -15.91 11.66
C ASP A 153 1.06 -16.42 12.68
N TYR A 154 0.40 -15.49 13.38
CA TYR A 154 -0.60 -15.78 14.40
C TYR A 154 -1.89 -15.01 14.12
N SER A 155 -3.01 -15.51 14.63
CA SER A 155 -4.28 -14.80 14.60
C SER A 155 -4.20 -13.51 15.42
N PHE A 156 -4.83 -12.44 14.92
CA PHE A 156 -5.04 -11.19 15.65
C PHE A 156 -6.52 -11.01 16.00
N ASN A 157 -6.83 -10.06 16.89
CA ASN A 157 -8.20 -9.76 17.26
C ASN A 157 -8.94 -9.06 16.09
N GLN A 158 -9.77 -9.80 15.37
CA GLN A 158 -10.50 -9.30 14.20
C GLN A 158 -11.47 -8.15 14.53
N ILE A 159 -11.98 -8.08 15.76
CA ILE A 159 -12.91 -7.01 16.20
C ILE A 159 -12.27 -5.61 16.13
N ASP A 160 -10.94 -5.56 16.24
CA ASP A 160 -10.18 -4.31 16.19
C ASP A 160 -9.94 -3.85 14.74
N CYS A 161 -10.02 -4.75 13.75
CA CYS A 161 -9.85 -4.44 12.33
C CYS A 161 -11.20 -4.09 11.67
N ILE A 162 -11.23 -2.98 10.94
CA ILE A 162 -12.44 -2.40 10.32
C ILE A 162 -12.76 -3.05 8.98
N ASN A 163 -11.74 -3.38 8.19
CA ASN A 163 -11.86 -3.85 6.81
C ASN A 163 -11.34 -5.28 6.59
N CYS A 164 -11.00 -6.00 7.66
CA CYS A 164 -10.63 -7.40 7.58
C CYS A 164 -11.89 -8.26 7.53
N ASN A 165 -11.88 -9.33 6.74
CA ASN A 165 -12.90 -10.37 6.86
C ASN A 165 -12.52 -11.34 7.98
N GLU A 166 -13.45 -12.19 8.40
CA GLU A 166 -13.27 -13.19 9.47
C GLU A 166 -12.28 -14.33 9.13
N SER A 167 -11.45 -14.19 8.10
CA SER A 167 -10.53 -15.25 7.69
C SER A 167 -9.46 -15.47 8.77
N SER A 168 -9.43 -16.68 9.32
CA SER A 168 -8.53 -17.12 10.39
C SER A 168 -7.22 -17.73 9.88
N LYS A 169 -6.92 -17.64 8.58
CA LYS A 169 -5.73 -18.28 8.01
C LYS A 169 -4.48 -17.44 8.26
N THR A 170 -3.46 -18.11 8.80
CA THR A 170 -2.13 -17.53 8.98
C THR A 170 -1.40 -17.42 7.65
N ILE A 171 -0.67 -16.32 7.47
CA ILE A 171 0.15 -16.06 6.29
C ILE A 171 1.56 -15.86 6.80
N GLU A 172 2.29 -16.97 6.88
CA GLU A 172 3.61 -16.99 7.50
C GLU A 172 4.55 -15.97 6.85
N THR A 173 5.39 -15.34 7.67
CA THR A 173 6.46 -14.41 7.31
C THR A 173 6.05 -13.07 6.69
N LEU A 174 4.74 -12.82 6.50
CA LEU A 174 4.25 -11.54 5.99
C LEU A 174 4.01 -10.58 7.16
N TRP A 175 4.66 -9.41 7.13
CA TRP A 175 4.39 -8.34 8.08
C TRP A 175 3.14 -7.57 7.69
N GLN A 176 2.30 -7.27 8.67
CA GLN A 176 1.27 -6.27 8.57
C GLN A 176 1.78 -4.95 9.15
N PHE A 177 1.74 -3.90 8.34
CA PHE A 177 1.89 -2.52 8.78
C PHE A 177 0.49 -1.91 8.90
N PRO A 178 -0.11 -1.93 10.10
CA PRO A 178 -1.49 -1.50 10.31
C PRO A 178 -1.66 -0.02 9.97
N LEU A 179 -2.80 0.30 9.36
CA LEU A 179 -3.31 1.65 9.24
C LEU A 179 -4.22 1.91 10.43
N HIS A 180 -4.16 3.12 10.99
CA HIS A 180 -5.08 3.52 12.05
C HIS A 180 -6.03 4.58 11.53
N GLU A 181 -7.30 4.42 11.87
CA GLU A 181 -8.30 5.45 11.67
C GLU A 181 -7.90 6.71 12.46
N TRP A 182 -8.08 7.88 11.84
CA TRP A 182 -7.99 9.13 12.56
C TRP A 182 -9.32 9.38 13.29
N ALA A 183 -9.27 9.44 14.63
CA ALA A 183 -10.36 10.00 15.42
C ALA A 183 -10.52 11.51 15.15
N TYR A 184 -11.32 11.90 14.16
CA TYR A 184 -11.75 13.28 14.00
C TYR A 184 -13.05 13.50 14.77
N PRO A 185 -13.19 14.55 15.60
CA PRO A 185 -14.39 14.75 16.41
C PRO A 185 -15.67 14.96 15.59
N ASN A 186 -15.60 15.33 14.31
CA ASN A 186 -16.73 15.48 13.39
C ASN A 186 -16.25 15.43 11.92
N SER A 187 -16.59 14.34 11.22
CA SER A 187 -16.62 14.09 9.76
C SER A 187 -15.32 14.14 8.89
N ASN A 188 -15.27 13.13 8.00
CA ASN A 188 -14.34 12.78 6.92
C ASN A 188 -13.01 12.11 7.32
N PHE A 189 -12.98 10.79 7.09
CA PHE A 189 -11.85 9.90 7.38
C PHE A 189 -10.64 10.20 6.48
N ILE A 190 -9.49 10.44 7.11
CA ILE A 190 -8.18 10.49 6.44
C ILE A 190 -7.32 9.40 7.08
N PHE A 191 -6.75 8.50 6.28
CA PHE A 191 -5.99 7.33 6.74
C PHE A 191 -4.49 7.61 6.75
N PHE A 192 -3.80 7.34 7.87
CA PHE A 192 -2.34 7.42 7.98
C PHE A 192 -1.76 6.20 8.69
N ALA A 193 -0.47 5.92 8.44
CA ALA A 193 0.33 5.03 9.26
C ALA A 193 1.24 5.89 10.15
N ILE A 194 0.98 5.95 11.46
CA ILE A 194 1.87 6.60 12.41
C ILE A 194 2.64 5.51 13.15
N LEU A 195 3.95 5.45 12.92
CA LEU A 195 4.89 4.82 13.86
C LEU A 195 5.58 5.97 14.58
N GLU A 196 5.33 6.17 15.87
CA GLU A 196 6.13 7.08 16.70
C GLU A 196 7.50 6.49 16.99
#